data_AF-A0A7X7DHT1-F1
#
_entry.id   AF-A0A7X7DHT1-F1
#
_cell.length_a   1.000
_cell.length_b   1.000
_cell.length_c   1.000
_cell.angle_alpha   90.00
_cell.angle_beta   90.00
_cell.angle_gamma   90.00
#
_symmetry.space_group_name_H-M   'P 1'
#
loop_
_entity.id
_entity.type
_entity.pdbx_description
1 polymer ?
#
loop_
_entity_poly.entity_id
_entity_poly.type
_entity_poly.pdbx_seq_one_letter_code
_entity_poly.pdbx_strand_id
1 'polypeptide(L)'
;MEYAIINYVFDSMGLDKLNCEVLEGNDAVVKMHTKFLFREEGFRRSNIIKNGVRIGVHFLGLTREDWVAGRVSIRERYSGVFDKFAIVISERSAESAAVSVEPAP
;
A
#
# COMPACT_ATOMS: atom_id res chain seq x y z
N MET A 1 3.96 -2.84 -8.69
CA MET A 1 2.91 -3.21 -7.71
C MET A 1 2.29 -1.98 -7.06
N GLU A 2 3.06 -1.14 -6.37
CA GLU A 2 2.59 0.10 -5.71
C GLU A 2 1.57 0.92 -6.54
N TYR A 3 1.93 1.31 -7.77
CA TYR A 3 1.07 2.08 -8.68
C TYR A 3 -0.32 1.46 -8.87
N ALA A 4 -0.40 0.14 -9.05
CA ALA A 4 -1.67 -0.56 -9.24
C ALA A 4 -2.53 -0.57 -7.97
N ILE A 5 -1.90 -0.75 -6.81
CA ILE A 5 -2.57 -0.72 -5.51
C ILE A 5 -3.13 0.67 -5.24
N ILE A 6 -2.33 1.72 -5.45
CA ILE A 6 -2.77 3.10 -5.22
C ILE A 6 -3.98 3.44 -6.12
N ASN A 7 -3.93 3.06 -7.42
CA ASN A 7 -5.07 3.23 -8.30
C ASN A 7 -6.30 2.47 -7.81
N TYR A 8 -6.14 1.22 -7.39
CA TYR A 8 -7.27 0.46 -6.86
C TYR A 8 -7.87 1.11 -5.60
N VAL A 9 -7.03 1.55 -4.67
CA VAL A 9 -7.46 2.21 -3.44
C VAL A 9 -8.26 3.49 -3.72
N PHE A 10 -7.79 4.34 -4.63
CA PHE A 10 -8.47 5.59 -4.93
C PHE A 10 -9.61 5.42 -5.94
N ASP A 11 -9.40 4.72 -7.04
CA ASP A 11 -10.37 4.63 -8.15
C ASP A 11 -11.46 3.58 -7.86
N SER A 12 -11.12 2.44 -7.25
CA SER A 12 -12.08 1.35 -7.01
C SER A 12 -12.66 1.36 -5.61
N MET A 13 -11.84 1.56 -4.57
CA MET A 13 -12.34 1.55 -3.18
C MET A 13 -12.90 2.90 -2.71
N GLY A 14 -12.64 4.00 -3.43
CA GLY A 14 -13.22 5.29 -3.07
C GLY A 14 -12.62 5.95 -1.81
N LEU A 15 -11.44 5.50 -1.33
CA LEU A 15 -10.81 6.10 -0.13
C LEU A 15 -10.24 7.50 -0.40
N ASP A 16 -10.21 8.40 0.58
CA ASP A 16 -9.63 9.75 0.39
C ASP A 16 -8.15 9.84 0.79
N LYS A 17 -7.67 8.89 1.59
CA LYS A 17 -6.28 8.84 2.02
C LYS A 17 -5.80 7.40 2.20
N LEU A 18 -4.59 7.14 1.71
CA LEU A 18 -3.85 5.91 1.96
C LEU A 18 -2.70 6.22 2.92
N ASN A 19 -2.70 5.59 4.09
CA ASN A 19 -1.63 5.67 5.07
C ASN A 19 -0.77 4.41 5.01
N CYS A 20 0.52 4.53 5.26
CA CYS A 20 1.40 3.38 5.48
C CYS A 20 2.42 3.66 6.59
N GLU A 21 2.93 2.57 7.17
CA GLU A 21 3.90 2.58 8.26
C GLU A 21 5.13 1.80 7.83
N VAL A 22 6.31 2.38 8.03
CA VAL A 22 7.60 1.73 7.74
C VAL A 22 8.43 1.68 9.00
N LEU A 23 8.93 0.50 9.35
CA LEU A 23 9.78 0.32 10.53
C LEU A 23 11.09 1.10 10.38
N GLU A 24 11.54 1.71 11.48
CA GLU A 24 12.85 2.37 11.57
C GLU A 24 13.96 1.43 11.08
N GLY A 25 14.89 1.99 10.29
CA GLY A 25 15.99 1.27 9.67
C GLY A 25 15.68 0.67 8.29
N ASN A 26 14.47 0.87 7.75
CA ASN A 26 14.11 0.45 6.38
C ASN A 26 13.93 1.65 5.42
N ASP A 27 14.96 2.48 5.34
CA ASP A 27 14.95 3.72 4.55
C ASP A 27 14.71 3.48 3.05
N ALA A 28 15.06 2.29 2.54
CA ALA A 28 14.83 1.92 1.15
C ALA A 28 13.32 1.90 0.82
N VAL A 29 12.50 1.40 1.74
CA VAL A 29 11.03 1.35 1.59
C VAL A 29 10.41 2.74 1.75
N VAL A 30 10.90 3.55 2.70
CA VAL A 30 10.49 4.97 2.83
C VAL A 30 10.74 5.70 1.50
N LYS A 31 11.96 5.61 0.97
CA LYS A 31 12.34 6.22 -0.32
C LYS A 31 11.52 5.69 -1.49
N MET A 32 11.10 4.43 -1.44
CA MET A 32 10.24 3.85 -2.45
C MET A 32 8.85 4.49 -2.42
N HIS A 33 8.18 4.56 -1.26
CA HIS A 33 6.87 5.20 -1.14
C HIS A 33 6.91 6.68 -1.57
N THR A 34 7.96 7.42 -1.20
CA THR A 34 8.11 8.84 -1.62
C THR A 34 8.17 9.00 -3.14
N LYS A 35 8.71 8.03 -3.89
CA LYS A 35 8.69 8.06 -5.38
C LYS A 35 7.28 7.95 -5.95
N PHE A 36 6.33 7.44 -5.17
CA PHE A 36 4.91 7.32 -5.49
C PHE A 36 4.07 8.39 -4.78
N LEU A 37 4.67 9.56 -4.52
CA LEU A 37 4.01 10.77 -4.01
C LEU A 37 3.59 10.72 -2.54
N PHE A 38 3.88 9.63 -1.82
CA PHE A 38 3.71 9.61 -0.37
C PHE A 38 4.59 10.68 0.30
N ARG A 39 4.03 11.34 1.31
CA ARG A 39 4.74 12.29 2.17
C ARG A 39 4.95 11.68 3.54
N GLU A 40 6.10 11.95 4.14
CA GLU A 40 6.32 11.62 5.55
C GLU A 40 5.52 12.58 6.42
N GLU A 41 4.70 12.02 7.32
CA GLU A 41 3.79 12.77 8.19
C GLU A 41 4.23 12.71 9.66
N GLY A 42 5.18 11.84 10.00
CA GLY A 42 5.79 11.81 11.31
C GLY A 42 6.60 10.56 11.59
N PHE A 43 7.23 10.56 12.76
CA PHE A 43 8.00 9.44 13.28
C PHE A 43 7.63 9.17 14.73
N ARG A 44 7.22 7.94 15.03
CA ARG A 44 6.98 7.49 16.40
C ARG A 44 8.22 6.75 16.89
N ARG A 45 9.04 7.40 17.72
CA ARG A 45 10.21 6.76 18.35
C ARG A 45 9.79 5.63 19.28
N SER A 46 10.56 4.54 19.33
CA SER A 46 10.31 3.39 20.23
C SER A 46 8.83 2.99 20.17
N ASN A 47 8.29 2.66 18.99
CA ASN A 47 6.87 2.37 18.77
C ASN A 47 6.57 0.87 18.84
N ILE A 48 7.48 0.01 18.35
CA ILE A 48 7.32 -1.45 18.33
C ILE A 48 8.54 -2.18 18.92
N ILE A 49 8.39 -3.46 19.29
CA ILE A 49 9.51 -4.35 19.65
C ILE A 49 9.81 -5.26 18.46
N LYS A 50 11.06 -5.29 18.01
CA LYS A 50 11.55 -6.23 16.99
C LYS A 50 12.88 -6.82 17.46
N ASN A 51 12.97 -8.15 17.50
CA ASN A 51 14.17 -8.86 17.97
C ASN A 51 14.67 -8.39 19.35
N GLY A 52 13.73 -8.13 20.28
CA GLY A 52 14.05 -7.66 21.64
C GLY A 52 14.43 -6.18 21.75
N VAL A 53 14.52 -5.44 20.65
CA VAL A 53 14.86 -4.01 20.62
C VAL A 53 13.62 -3.17 20.32
N ARG A 54 13.45 -2.05 21.04
CA ARG A 54 12.44 -1.06 20.69
C ARG A 54 12.92 -0.21 19.52
N ILE A 55 12.15 -0.21 18.45
CA ILE A 55 12.43 0.61 17.26
C ILE A 55 11.22 1.49 16.93
N GLY A 56 11.48 2.59 16.24
CA GLY A 56 10.47 3.53 15.77
C GLY A 56 9.77 3.10 14.49
N VAL A 57 8.84 3.93 14.07
CA VAL A 57 8.03 3.75 12.87
C VAL A 57 7.83 5.09 12.18
N HIS A 58 8.14 5.16 10.89
CA HIS A 58 7.82 6.26 9.99
C HIS A 58 6.37 6.13 9.53
N PHE A 59 5.65 7.24 9.57
CA PHE A 59 4.29 7.37 9.06
C PHE A 59 4.35 8.11 7.74
N LEU A 60 3.79 7.51 6.70
CA LEU A 60 3.62 8.17 5.42
C LEU A 60 2.15 8.16 5.00
N GLY A 61 1.77 9.20 4.29
CA GLY A 61 0.42 9.38 3.76
C GLY A 61 0.44 9.81 2.31
N LEU A 62 -0.56 9.36 1.57
CA LEU A 62 -0.90 9.83 0.23
C LEU A 62 -2.38 10.17 0.21
N THR A 63 -2.73 11.38 -0.21
CA THR A 63 -4.11 11.81 -0.41
C THR A 63 -4.57 11.47 -1.82
N ARG A 64 -5.89 11.35 -2.00
CA ARG A 64 -6.50 11.20 -3.33
C ARG A 64 -6.11 12.37 -4.23
N GLU A 65 -6.15 13.59 -3.70
CA GLU A 65 -5.87 14.82 -4.44
C GLU A 65 -4.44 14.83 -4.97
N ASP A 66 -3.46 14.54 -4.10
CA ASP A 66 -2.05 14.46 -4.50
C ASP A 66 -1.82 13.34 -5.53
N TRP A 67 -2.51 12.20 -5.37
CA TRP A 67 -2.42 11.10 -6.33
C TRP A 67 -2.98 11.48 -7.70
N VAL A 68 -4.20 12.01 -7.75
CA VAL A 68 -4.86 12.44 -8.99
C VAL A 68 -4.01 13.49 -9.71
N ALA A 69 -3.44 14.45 -8.97
CA ALA A 69 -2.60 15.49 -9.54
C ALA A 69 -1.27 14.95 -10.12
N GLY A 70 -0.69 13.88 -9.56
CA GLY A 70 0.65 13.42 -9.92
C GLY A 70 0.76 12.09 -10.65
N ARG A 71 -0.28 11.23 -10.65
CA ARG A 71 -0.19 9.84 -11.15
C ARG A 71 0.26 9.70 -12.60
N VAL A 72 -0.07 10.67 -13.46
CA VAL A 72 0.35 10.68 -14.87
C VAL A 72 1.88 10.78 -14.97
N SER A 73 2.49 11.72 -14.23
CA SER A 73 3.95 11.88 -14.20
C SER A 73 4.67 10.62 -13.71
N ILE A 74 4.09 9.93 -12.72
CA ILE A 74 4.61 8.67 -12.21
C ILE A 74 4.50 7.56 -13.26
N ARG A 75 3.37 7.48 -13.97
CA ARG A 75 3.17 6.52 -15.06
C ARG A 75 4.21 6.69 -16.16
N GLU A 76 4.44 7.91 -16.60
CA GLU A 76 5.40 8.23 -17.66
C GLU A 76 6.83 7.85 -17.24
N ARG A 77 7.22 8.24 -16.02
CA ARG A 77 8.55 7.96 -15.46
C ARG A 77 8.89 6.47 -15.40
N TYR A 78 7.90 5.61 -15.22
CA TYR A 78 8.09 4.16 -15.04
C TYR A 78 7.38 3.33 -16.12
N SER A 79 7.02 3.95 -17.25
CA SER A 79 6.26 3.33 -18.36
C SER A 79 6.84 1.98 -18.79
N GLY A 80 8.14 1.94 -19.11
CA GLY A 80 8.83 0.72 -19.54
C GLY A 80 8.86 -0.42 -18.51
N VAL A 81 8.58 -0.15 -17.23
CA VAL A 81 8.39 -1.20 -16.21
C VAL A 81 6.94 -1.65 -16.17
N PHE A 82 6.00 -0.71 -16.20
CA PHE A 82 4.57 -1.02 -16.12
C PHE A 82 4.05 -1.76 -17.35
N ASP A 83 4.64 -1.54 -18.52
CA ASP A 83 4.19 -2.18 -19.75
C ASP A 83 4.63 -3.65 -19.84
N LYS A 84 5.55 -4.09 -18.95
CA LYS A 84 6.01 -5.49 -18.88
C LYS A 84 5.12 -6.39 -18.04
N PHE A 85 4.32 -5.81 -17.15
CA PHE A 85 3.56 -6.56 -16.16
C PHE A 85 2.14 -5.98 -16.01
N ALA A 86 1.14 -6.80 -16.29
CA ALA A 86 -0.24 -6.48 -15.96
C ALA A 86 -0.56 -6.96 -14.54
N ILE A 87 -0.98 -6.04 -13.67
CA ILE A 87 -1.43 -6.37 -12.31
C ILE A 87 -2.94 -6.19 -12.27
N VAL A 88 -3.66 -7.25 -11.93
CA VAL A 88 -5.11 -7.25 -11.75
C VAL A 88 -5.39 -7.45 -10.27
N ILE A 89 -6.22 -6.59 -9.68
CA ILE A 89 -6.66 -6.69 -8.30
C ILE A 89 -8.15 -7.02 -8.33
N SER A 90 -8.53 -8.11 -7.67
CA SER A 90 -9.92 -8.52 -7.51
C SER A 90 -10.27 -8.66 -6.04
N GLU A 91 -11.47 -8.20 -5.70
CA GLU A 91 -12.09 -8.49 -4.42
C GLU A 91 -12.71 -9.88 -4.46
N ARG A 92 -12.54 -10.65 -3.39
CA ARG A 92 -13.20 -11.95 -3.25
C ARG A 92 -14.47 -11.73 -2.44
N SER A 93 -15.64 -11.85 -3.08
CA SER A 93 -16.92 -11.84 -2.35
C SER A 93 -16.96 -13.01 -1.36
N ALA A 94 -17.55 -12.77 -0.18
CA ALA A 94 -17.65 -13.75 0.90
C ALA A 94 -18.67 -14.89 0.65
N GLU A 95 -19.19 -15.05 -0.56
CA GLU A 95 -20.16 -16.11 -0.91
C GLU A 95 -19.48 -17.37 -1.45
N SER A 96 -18.75 -18.12 -0.61
CA SER A 96 -18.50 -19.57 -0.84
C SER A 96 -17.94 -20.35 0.36
N ALA A 97 -18.13 -19.89 1.60
CA ALA A 97 -17.84 -20.72 2.79
C ALA A 97 -19.07 -21.51 3.26
N ALA A 98 -19.79 -22.17 2.34
CA ALA A 98 -20.70 -23.25 2.71
C ALA A 98 -19.90 -24.56 2.72
N VAL A 99 -19.22 -24.83 3.83
CA VAL A 99 -18.71 -26.17 4.11
C VAL A 99 -19.89 -27.00 4.59
N SER A 100 -20.40 -27.87 3.72
CA SER A 100 -21.32 -28.93 4.10
C SER A 100 -20.61 -29.84 5.11
N VAL A 101 -21.05 -29.83 6.36
CA VAL A 101 -20.68 -30.84 7.35
C VAL A 101 -21.73 -31.94 7.24
N GLU A 102 -21.41 -33.02 6.56
CA GLU A 102 -22.17 -34.27 6.74
C GLU A 102 -21.84 -34.86 8.11
N PRO A 103 -22.83 -35.31 8.90
CA PRO A 103 -22.55 -36.03 10.14
C PRO A 103 -21.96 -37.40 9.79
N ALA A 104 -20.84 -37.73 10.44
CA ALA A 104 -20.22 -39.04 10.33
C ALA A 104 -21.15 -40.15 10.90
N PRO A 105 -21.09 -41.38 10.34
CA PRO A 105 -21.89 -42.51 10.80
C PRO A 105 -21.50 -43.02 12.20
#